data_AF-A0A7C6PBA8-F1
#
_entry.id   AF-A0A7C6PBA8-F1
#
_cell.length_a   1.000
_cell.length_b   1.000
_cell.length_c   1.000
_cell.angle_alpha   90.00
_cell.angle_beta   90.00
_cell.angle_gamma   90.00
#
_symmetry.space_group_name_H-M   'P 1'
#
loop_
_entity.id
_entity.type
_entity.pdbx_description
1 polymer ?
#
loop_
_entity_poly.entity_id
_entity_poly.type
_entity_poly.pdbx_seq_one_letter_code
_entity_poly.pdbx_strand_id
1 'polypeptide(L)'
;MNLGNGVDLIRISRIEGLMKSKGEAFLNKVFTKGEIQYIQDRNSNPQTIAGIFAAKEAVSKAIGTGIGDVGWKDIEVRRDKKGRPYIKLYGDGLNISQKLGMDRISISIAHEGEYAIAFAIAEGTGTLKDRDIPKDIRGILPNRDKDSHKGSFGRVGIVAGSRGMTGASYLSAMAALRTGSGLVYSIAPRGVEDILSIKLVEAIIKSVEDDGRGHFTMNSYNQLGDITKDMDVLAIGPGIGVDEDRIELVARLLMDYEGPIVLDADGINCLSMGNISSILGSRRGDTIITPHLGELSRLLDMEIADIKRDLAELSKEISQKYNVIMVIKGANTIVTSGDGRLYTNSTGNPGMATAGSGDVLTGMIASFIGQGIAPYESAILGVYCHGLAGDLAREDKGEYGMIGRDIVENIPYSIKILKRSI
;
A
#
# COMPACT_ATOMS: atom_id res chain seq x y z
N MET A 1 5.75 4.39 11.32
CA MET A 1 4.99 4.22 12.58
C MET A 1 5.90 4.56 13.75
N ASN A 2 5.36 5.07 14.85
CA ASN A 2 6.10 5.19 16.12
C ASN A 2 6.15 3.79 16.74
N LEU A 3 7.35 3.27 16.94
CA LEU A 3 7.59 1.91 17.44
C LEU A 3 8.00 1.90 18.91
N GLY A 4 8.33 3.05 19.47
CA GLY A 4 8.77 3.15 20.85
C GLY A 4 9.18 4.56 21.22
N ASN A 5 9.05 4.88 22.50
CA ASN A 5 9.49 6.13 23.08
C ASN A 5 10.30 5.87 24.34
N GLY A 6 11.17 6.82 24.69
CA GLY A 6 11.94 6.73 25.91
C GLY A 6 12.33 8.10 26.42
N VAL A 7 12.31 8.24 27.74
CA VAL A 7 12.74 9.43 28.44
C VAL A 7 13.63 9.03 29.60
N ASP A 8 14.68 9.81 29.82
CA ASP A 8 15.50 9.66 31.01
C ASP A 8 15.94 11.00 31.58
N LEU A 9 16.04 11.06 32.91
CA LEU A 9 16.38 12.26 33.68
C LEU A 9 17.50 11.92 34.66
N ILE A 10 18.63 12.60 34.51
CA ILE A 10 19.85 12.35 35.28
C ILE A 10 20.23 13.59 36.09
N ARG A 11 20.53 13.40 37.37
CA ARG A 11 21.18 14.43 38.20
C ARG A 11 22.64 14.60 37.79
N ILE A 12 23.06 15.82 37.51
CA ILE A 12 24.44 16.14 37.10
C ILE A 12 25.43 15.80 38.21
N SER A 13 25.10 16.14 39.46
CA SER A 13 25.88 15.77 40.65
C SER A 13 26.12 14.26 40.80
N ARG A 14 25.22 13.39 40.31
CA ARG A 14 25.45 11.93 40.27
C ARG A 14 26.59 11.58 39.33
N ILE A 15 26.65 12.23 38.16
CA ILE A 15 27.72 12.02 37.17
C ILE A 15 29.03 12.58 37.69
N GLU A 16 29.04 13.73 38.35
CA GLU A 16 30.23 14.25 39.02
C GLU A 16 30.78 13.27 40.07
N GLY A 17 29.91 12.67 40.89
CA GLY A 17 30.30 11.64 41.86
C GLY A 17 30.92 10.42 41.19
N LEU A 18 30.37 9.96 40.06
CA LEU A 18 30.93 8.85 39.28
C LEU A 18 32.28 9.21 38.64
N MET A 19 32.41 10.43 38.12
CA MET A 19 33.67 10.93 37.57
C MET A 19 34.76 11.01 38.64
N LYS A 20 34.43 11.50 39.85
CA LYS A 20 35.39 11.58 40.97
C LYS A 20 35.79 10.20 41.49
N SER A 21 34.83 9.27 41.61
CA SER A 21 35.08 7.96 42.23
C SER A 21 35.66 6.92 41.27
N LYS A 22 35.31 6.97 39.98
CA LYS A 22 35.67 5.93 39.00
C LYS A 22 36.42 6.47 37.78
N GLY A 23 36.39 7.78 37.53
CA GLY A 23 37.13 8.43 36.45
C GLY A 23 37.00 7.73 35.10
N GLU A 24 38.14 7.38 34.51
CA GLU A 24 38.21 6.72 33.20
C GLU A 24 37.53 5.36 33.16
N ALA A 25 37.50 4.60 34.25
CA ALA A 25 36.83 3.30 34.26
C ALA A 25 35.32 3.42 34.01
N PHE A 26 34.70 4.50 34.54
CA PHE A 26 33.31 4.82 34.22
C PHE A 26 33.16 5.23 32.76
N LEU A 27 34.01 6.14 32.28
CA LEU A 27 33.93 6.63 30.91
C LEU A 27 34.07 5.48 29.90
N ASN A 28 35.09 4.65 30.08
CA ASN A 28 35.38 3.50 29.25
C ASN A 28 34.34 2.40 29.35
N LYS A 29 33.49 2.36 30.39
CA LYS A 29 32.39 1.39 30.46
C LYS A 29 31.19 1.85 29.63
N VAL A 30 30.86 3.14 29.70
CA VAL A 30 29.57 3.67 29.21
C VAL A 30 29.67 4.29 27.81
N PHE A 31 30.76 4.97 27.51
CA PHE A 31 30.88 5.77 26.30
C PHE A 31 31.76 5.08 25.26
N THR A 32 31.42 5.30 23.99
CA THR A 32 32.25 4.89 22.85
C THR A 32 33.48 5.80 22.72
N LYS A 33 34.46 5.39 21.90
CA LYS A 33 35.66 6.22 21.66
C LYS A 33 35.31 7.61 21.10
N GLY A 34 34.33 7.69 20.19
CA GLY A 34 33.87 8.95 19.60
C GLY A 34 33.23 9.88 20.64
N GLU A 35 32.44 9.33 21.56
CA GLU A 35 31.83 10.09 22.65
C GLU A 35 32.85 10.55 23.67
N ILE A 36 33.83 9.71 24.03
CA ILE A 36 34.91 10.10 24.95
C ILE A 36 35.70 11.27 24.38
N GLN A 37 36.05 11.23 23.09
CA GLN A 37 36.73 12.36 22.43
C GLN A 37 35.87 13.63 22.50
N TYR A 38 34.58 13.53 22.18
CA TYR A 38 33.67 14.68 22.26
C TYR A 38 33.53 15.24 23.69
N ILE A 39 33.52 14.37 24.70
CA ILE A 39 33.51 14.77 26.12
C ILE A 39 34.78 15.52 26.48
N GLN A 40 35.95 15.04 26.02
CA GLN A 40 37.25 15.69 26.24
C GLN A 40 37.31 17.06 25.56
N ASP A 41 36.83 17.18 24.32
CA ASP A 41 36.74 18.45 23.58
C ASP A 41 35.83 19.48 24.30
N ARG A 42 34.95 19.00 25.19
CA ARG A 42 34.08 19.81 26.05
C ARG A 42 34.62 19.95 27.47
N ASN A 43 35.92 19.76 27.67
CA ASN A 43 36.61 19.85 28.96
C ASN A 43 36.00 18.94 30.04
N SER A 44 35.52 17.76 29.65
CA SER A 44 34.90 16.78 30.56
C SER A 44 33.73 17.37 31.37
N ASN A 45 32.98 18.31 30.79
CA ASN A 45 31.86 18.98 31.47
C ASN A 45 30.80 17.95 31.93
N PRO A 46 30.49 17.86 33.25
CA PRO A 46 29.50 16.95 33.80
C PRO A 46 28.11 17.05 33.16
N GLN A 47 27.68 18.24 32.72
CA GLN A 47 26.40 18.44 32.02
C GLN A 47 26.38 17.72 30.67
N THR A 48 27.51 17.76 29.94
CA THR A 48 27.65 17.07 28.65
C THR A 48 27.61 15.56 28.85
N ILE A 49 28.32 15.05 29.86
CA ILE A 49 28.36 13.63 30.19
C ILE A 49 26.97 13.16 30.63
N ALA A 50 26.28 13.92 31.49
CA ALA A 50 24.92 13.63 31.94
C ALA A 50 23.92 13.61 30.78
N GLY A 51 24.01 14.56 29.84
CA GLY A 51 23.14 14.60 28.66
C GLY A 51 23.32 13.39 27.74
N ILE A 52 24.57 12.96 27.49
CA ILE A 52 24.84 11.76 26.69
C ILE A 52 24.38 10.50 27.43
N PHE A 53 24.61 10.43 28.74
CA PHE A 53 24.15 9.31 29.58
C PHE A 53 22.61 9.17 29.53
N ALA A 54 21.89 10.27 29.76
CA ALA A 54 20.43 10.31 29.67
C ALA A 54 19.94 9.91 28.27
N ALA A 55 20.64 10.35 27.21
CA ALA A 55 20.29 9.97 25.84
C ALA A 55 20.43 8.46 25.58
N LYS A 56 21.48 7.81 26.09
CA LYS A 56 21.64 6.36 25.97
C LYS A 56 20.53 5.59 26.68
N GLU A 57 20.17 6.01 27.89
CA GLU A 57 19.04 5.43 28.64
C GLU A 57 17.70 5.67 27.94
N ALA A 58 17.46 6.89 27.43
CA ALA A 58 16.24 7.18 26.68
C ALA A 58 16.14 6.30 25.41
N VAL A 59 17.24 6.11 24.69
CA VAL A 59 17.27 5.23 23.50
C VAL A 59 17.04 3.77 23.87
N SER A 60 17.66 3.26 24.94
CA SER A 60 17.46 1.86 25.35
C SER A 60 16.01 1.57 25.74
N LYS A 61 15.32 2.54 26.37
CA LYS A 61 13.89 2.48 26.66
C LYS A 61 13.04 2.56 25.39
N ALA A 62 13.39 3.43 24.44
CA ALA A 62 12.70 3.51 23.15
C ALA A 62 12.84 2.23 22.32
N ILE A 63 13.94 1.49 22.48
CA ILE A 63 14.12 0.16 21.88
C ILE A 63 13.25 -0.90 22.59
N GLY A 64 12.86 -0.67 23.85
CA GLY A 64 11.96 -1.54 24.62
C GLY A 64 12.66 -2.58 25.48
N THR A 65 14.00 -2.63 25.48
CA THR A 65 14.78 -3.60 26.26
C THR A 65 15.39 -3.02 27.53
N GLY A 66 15.62 -1.69 27.56
CA GLY A 66 16.46 -1.07 28.57
C GLY A 66 17.95 -1.41 28.40
N ILE A 67 18.79 -0.85 29.28
CA ILE A 67 20.21 -1.18 29.35
C ILE A 67 20.39 -2.56 30.00
N GLY A 68 21.07 -3.47 29.29
CA GLY A 68 21.20 -4.87 29.68
C GLY A 68 21.30 -5.71 28.42
N ASP A 69 20.17 -5.93 27.76
CA ASP A 69 20.11 -6.58 26.44
C ASP A 69 20.73 -5.71 25.34
N VAL A 70 20.67 -4.38 25.50
CA VAL A 70 21.46 -3.43 24.72
C VAL A 70 22.55 -2.87 25.61
N GLY A 71 23.80 -2.98 25.15
CA GLY A 71 24.96 -2.46 25.85
C GLY A 71 25.08 -0.96 25.73
N TRP A 72 25.74 -0.33 26.71
CA TRP A 72 25.99 1.11 26.69
C TRP A 72 26.69 1.61 25.43
N LYS A 73 27.63 0.81 24.90
CA LYS A 73 28.43 1.15 23.71
C LYS A 73 27.76 0.76 22.40
N ASP A 74 26.65 0.03 22.46
CA ASP A 74 25.81 -0.25 21.29
C ASP A 74 25.01 0.98 20.86
N ILE A 75 24.91 1.98 21.73
CA ILE A 75 24.25 3.25 21.47
C ILE A 75 25.32 4.35 21.47
N GLU A 76 25.53 5.03 20.35
CA GLU A 76 26.41 6.19 20.26
C GLU A 76 25.61 7.45 19.92
N VAL A 77 25.77 8.48 20.75
CA VAL A 77 25.20 9.81 20.51
C VAL A 77 26.21 10.65 19.73
N ARG A 78 25.87 10.98 18.49
CA ARG A 78 26.68 11.84 17.62
C ARG A 78 26.01 13.18 17.40
N ARG A 79 26.75 14.14 16.84
CA ARG A 79 26.23 15.44 16.41
C ARG A 79 26.58 15.69 14.95
N ASP A 80 25.64 16.27 14.21
CA ASP A 80 25.89 16.69 12.83
C ASP A 80 26.69 18.02 12.77
N LYS A 81 26.97 18.51 11.56
CA LYS A 81 27.70 19.77 11.35
C LYS A 81 26.99 21.00 11.94
N LYS A 82 25.68 20.92 12.19
CA LYS A 82 24.87 21.98 12.81
C LYS A 82 24.73 21.78 14.33
N GLY A 83 25.38 20.76 14.89
CA GLY A 83 25.33 20.43 16.32
C GLY A 83 24.10 19.63 16.76
N ARG A 84 23.23 19.22 15.83
CA ARG A 84 22.01 18.43 16.15
C ARG A 84 22.40 17.01 16.56
N PRO A 85 21.91 16.51 17.71
CA PRO A 85 22.20 15.15 18.13
C PRO A 85 21.46 14.13 17.25
N TYR A 86 22.12 12.99 16.97
CA TYR A 86 21.53 11.84 16.30
C TYR A 86 22.13 10.55 16.86
N ILE A 87 21.41 9.44 16.72
CA ILE A 87 21.81 8.14 17.27
C ILE A 87 22.44 7.28 16.19
N LYS A 88 23.52 6.60 16.54
CA LYS A 88 24.07 5.50 15.76
C LYS A 88 24.12 4.24 16.63
N LEU A 89 23.55 3.16 16.11
CA LEU A 89 23.52 1.87 16.81
C LEU A 89 24.59 0.94 16.28
N TYR A 90 25.10 0.07 17.16
CA TYR A 90 26.08 -0.98 16.90
C TYR A 90 25.66 -2.27 17.60
N GLY A 91 26.36 -3.37 17.30
CA GLY A 91 26.24 -4.62 18.05
C GLY A 91 24.79 -5.07 18.24
N ASP A 92 24.45 -5.41 19.48
CA ASP A 92 23.12 -5.90 19.83
C ASP A 92 22.04 -4.83 19.70
N GLY A 93 22.37 -3.56 19.97
CA GLY A 93 21.47 -2.44 19.73
C GLY A 93 21.04 -2.33 18.26
N LEU A 94 21.97 -2.50 17.33
CA LEU A 94 21.66 -2.51 15.90
C LEU A 94 20.83 -3.76 15.51
N ASN A 95 21.21 -4.93 16.01
CA ASN A 95 20.52 -6.19 15.73
C ASN A 95 19.05 -6.15 16.20
N ILE A 96 18.82 -5.68 17.44
CA ILE A 96 17.48 -5.56 18.03
C ILE A 96 16.66 -4.50 17.27
N SER A 97 17.24 -3.33 17.01
CA SER A 97 16.59 -2.28 16.20
C SER A 97 16.17 -2.80 14.83
N GLN A 98 17.01 -3.62 14.18
CA GLN A 98 16.70 -4.20 12.88
C GLN A 98 15.56 -5.23 12.95
N LYS A 99 15.56 -6.10 13.97
CA LYS A 99 14.49 -7.09 14.22
C LYS A 99 13.15 -6.42 14.50
N LEU A 100 13.15 -5.36 15.31
CA LEU A 100 11.96 -4.55 15.58
C LEU A 100 11.57 -3.64 14.41
N GLY A 101 12.34 -3.65 13.31
CA GLY A 101 12.13 -2.82 12.14
C GLY A 101 12.09 -1.31 12.42
N MET A 102 12.91 -0.88 13.39
CA MET A 102 13.19 0.53 13.65
C MET A 102 14.15 1.05 12.57
N ASP A 103 13.67 2.01 11.79
CA ASP A 103 14.43 2.62 10.69
C ASP A 103 15.18 3.89 11.16
N ARG A 104 14.68 4.56 12.21
CA ARG A 104 15.23 5.82 12.72
C ARG A 104 14.97 5.97 14.22
N ILE A 105 15.93 6.56 14.95
CA ILE A 105 15.71 7.03 16.32
C ILE A 105 16.02 8.53 16.38
N SER A 106 14.99 9.34 16.60
CA SER A 106 15.09 10.79 16.81
C SER A 106 15.38 11.06 18.29
N ILE A 107 16.33 11.96 18.58
CA ILE A 107 16.74 12.28 19.95
C ILE A 107 16.74 13.80 20.19
N SER A 108 16.32 14.20 21.39
CA SER A 108 16.48 15.56 21.92
C SER A 108 17.12 15.49 23.30
N ILE A 109 18.03 16.42 23.60
CA ILE A 109 18.79 16.47 24.85
C ILE A 109 18.75 17.92 25.37
N ALA A 110 18.41 18.09 26.64
CA ALA A 110 18.40 19.38 27.32
C ALA A 110 18.97 19.23 28.74
N HIS A 111 19.37 20.36 29.34
CA HIS A 111 19.79 20.40 30.74
C HIS A 111 19.35 21.74 31.35
N GLU A 112 18.94 21.71 32.62
CA GLU A 112 18.55 22.88 33.40
C GLU A 112 18.95 22.66 34.86
N GLY A 113 19.71 23.60 35.43
CA GLY A 113 20.25 23.49 36.78
C GLY A 113 21.01 22.17 37.02
N GLU A 114 20.49 21.37 37.95
CA GLU A 114 21.06 20.09 38.41
C GLU A 114 20.64 18.87 37.58
N TYR A 115 19.86 19.04 36.51
CA TYR A 115 19.33 17.92 35.75
C TYR A 115 19.67 17.98 34.25
N ALA A 116 19.92 16.81 33.68
CA ALA A 116 19.95 16.57 32.24
C ALA A 116 18.82 15.61 31.86
N ILE A 117 18.09 15.93 30.79
CA ILE A 117 17.00 15.12 30.27
C ILE A 117 17.27 14.77 28.81
N ALA A 118 16.86 13.57 28.40
CA ALA A 118 16.81 13.20 27.00
C ALA A 118 15.49 12.52 26.65
N PHE A 119 15.01 12.76 25.43
CA PHE A 119 13.82 12.16 24.87
C PHE A 119 14.16 11.49 23.54
N ALA A 120 13.77 10.23 23.39
CA ALA A 120 13.99 9.41 22.20
C ALA A 120 12.66 8.92 21.62
N ILE A 121 12.53 8.96 20.30
CA ILE A 121 11.41 8.38 19.55
C ILE A 121 12.00 7.43 18.51
N ALA A 122 11.65 6.16 18.59
CA ALA A 122 11.97 5.16 17.60
C ALA A 122 10.84 5.10 16.56
N GLU A 123 11.19 5.32 15.29
CA GLU A 123 10.30 5.30 14.16
C GLU A 123 10.72 4.20 13.20
N GLY A 124 9.75 3.53 12.60
CA GLY A 124 10.04 2.54 11.58
C GLY A 124 8.81 1.81 11.09
N THR A 125 9.07 0.65 10.52
CA THR A 125 8.06 -0.22 9.93
C THR A 125 7.61 -1.32 10.88
N GLY A 126 8.26 -1.57 12.02
CA GLY A 126 7.91 -2.70 12.90
C GLY A 126 8.42 -4.03 12.35
N THR A 127 7.98 -5.16 12.90
CA THR A 127 8.32 -6.54 12.48
C THR A 127 7.83 -6.93 11.07
N LEU A 128 7.62 -5.95 10.18
CA LEU A 128 7.31 -6.14 8.77
C LEU A 128 8.47 -6.75 7.95
N LYS A 129 9.63 -7.00 8.57
CA LYS A 129 10.79 -7.64 7.93
C LYS A 129 10.72 -9.17 7.88
N ASP A 130 9.85 -9.81 8.66
CA ASP A 130 9.80 -11.29 8.76
C ASP A 130 8.58 -11.92 8.04
N ARG A 131 7.87 -11.18 7.19
CA ARG A 131 6.77 -11.78 6.40
C ARG A 131 7.36 -12.59 5.24
N ASP A 132 7.20 -13.91 5.31
CA ASP A 132 7.55 -14.82 4.21
C ASP A 132 6.68 -14.52 2.99
N ILE A 133 7.30 -13.99 1.93
CA ILE A 133 6.59 -13.72 0.68
C ILE A 133 6.37 -15.04 -0.05
N PRO A 134 5.13 -15.38 -0.44
CA PRO A 134 4.86 -16.59 -1.21
C PRO A 134 5.71 -16.67 -2.46
N LYS A 135 6.19 -17.88 -2.79
CA LYS A 135 7.05 -18.11 -3.97
C LYS A 135 6.40 -17.60 -5.26
N ASP A 136 5.09 -17.76 -5.38
CA ASP A 136 4.31 -17.31 -6.55
C ASP A 136 4.28 -15.79 -6.71
N ILE A 137 4.61 -15.01 -5.67
CA ILE A 137 4.62 -13.54 -5.70
C ILE A 137 6.03 -12.98 -5.89
N ARG A 138 7.06 -13.71 -5.43
CA ARG A 138 8.44 -13.24 -5.51
C ARG A 138 8.87 -13.03 -6.96
N GLY A 139 9.48 -11.88 -7.22
CA GLY A 139 10.02 -11.55 -8.53
C GLY A 139 9.00 -11.03 -9.56
N ILE A 140 7.70 -11.01 -9.25
CA ILE A 140 6.71 -10.39 -10.15
C ILE A 140 6.91 -8.89 -10.24
N LEU A 141 7.09 -8.21 -9.10
CA LEU A 141 7.24 -6.76 -9.06
C LEU A 141 8.61 -6.34 -9.60
N PRO A 142 8.70 -5.63 -10.73
CA PRO A 142 9.97 -5.26 -11.32
C PRO A 142 10.67 -4.12 -10.55
N ASN A 143 11.99 -4.05 -10.72
CA ASN A 143 12.75 -2.88 -10.28
C ASN A 143 12.43 -1.68 -11.19
N ARG A 144 12.33 -0.49 -10.59
CA ARG A 144 12.12 0.75 -11.36
C ARG A 144 13.49 1.25 -11.80
N ASP A 145 13.67 1.43 -13.10
CA ASP A 145 14.89 2.02 -13.65
C ASP A 145 15.04 3.46 -13.15
N LYS A 146 16.28 3.87 -12.87
CA LYS A 146 16.62 5.26 -12.51
C LYS A 146 16.41 6.20 -13.70
N ASP A 147 16.60 5.73 -14.93
CA ASP A 147 16.37 6.50 -16.15
C ASP A 147 14.96 6.25 -16.70
N SER A 148 13.95 6.58 -15.89
CA SER A 148 12.54 6.39 -16.23
C SER A 148 11.75 7.69 -16.12
N HIS A 149 10.65 7.77 -16.86
CA HIS A 149 9.73 8.90 -16.83
C HIS A 149 8.29 8.43 -16.59
N LYS A 150 7.35 9.37 -16.39
CA LYS A 150 5.93 9.03 -16.18
C LYS A 150 5.32 8.14 -17.26
N GLY A 151 5.76 8.20 -18.53
CA GLY A 151 5.28 7.28 -19.57
C GLY A 151 5.79 5.85 -19.43
N SER A 152 6.86 5.61 -18.67
CA SER A 152 7.48 4.29 -18.51
C SER A 152 6.68 3.35 -17.60
N PHE A 153 5.67 3.89 -16.91
CA PHE A 153 4.89 3.19 -15.90
C PHE A 153 3.40 3.19 -16.23
N GLY A 154 3.09 3.29 -17.53
CA GLY A 154 1.74 3.15 -18.06
C GLY A 154 0.82 4.35 -17.91
N ARG A 155 -0.21 4.32 -18.75
CA ARG A 155 -1.39 5.17 -18.77
C ARG A 155 -2.60 4.32 -18.43
N VAL A 156 -3.10 4.47 -17.22
CA VAL A 156 -4.27 3.73 -16.72
C VAL A 156 -5.52 4.58 -16.91
N GLY A 157 -6.50 4.08 -17.64
CA GLY A 157 -7.83 4.68 -17.75
C GLY A 157 -8.80 4.06 -16.75
N ILE A 158 -9.45 4.87 -15.93
CA ILE A 158 -10.45 4.44 -14.94
C ILE A 158 -11.81 4.97 -15.38
N VAL A 159 -12.64 4.13 -16.00
CA VAL A 159 -14.02 4.44 -16.40
C VAL A 159 -14.94 4.08 -15.24
N ALA A 160 -15.16 5.05 -14.37
CA ALA A 160 -15.81 4.82 -13.07
C ALA A 160 -16.50 6.08 -12.55
N GLY A 161 -17.46 5.84 -11.66
CA GLY A 161 -18.17 6.88 -10.91
C GLY A 161 -19.37 7.46 -11.64
N SER A 162 -20.28 7.97 -10.83
CA SER A 162 -21.52 8.63 -11.22
C SER A 162 -22.01 9.50 -10.07
N ARG A 163 -23.11 10.22 -10.27
CA ARG A 163 -23.77 11.00 -9.22
C ARG A 163 -24.12 10.09 -8.05
N GLY A 164 -23.58 10.41 -6.87
CA GLY A 164 -23.73 9.58 -5.66
C GLY A 164 -22.64 8.51 -5.49
N MET A 165 -21.91 8.14 -6.53
CA MET A 165 -20.88 7.08 -6.52
C MET A 165 -19.47 7.56 -6.90
N THR A 166 -19.19 8.86 -6.81
CA THR A 166 -17.84 9.44 -7.09
C THR A 166 -16.71 8.83 -6.25
N GLY A 167 -17.05 8.23 -5.10
CA GLY A 167 -16.09 7.53 -4.24
C GLY A 167 -15.40 6.36 -4.92
N ALA A 168 -16.11 5.64 -5.80
CA ALA A 168 -15.58 4.49 -6.52
C ALA A 168 -14.45 4.90 -7.48
N SER A 169 -14.72 5.92 -8.30
CA SER A 169 -13.70 6.51 -9.20
C SER A 169 -12.50 7.06 -8.43
N TYR A 170 -12.74 7.77 -7.31
CA TYR A 170 -11.68 8.27 -6.44
C TYR A 170 -10.79 7.15 -5.89
N LEU A 171 -11.38 6.09 -5.33
CA LEU A 171 -10.63 5.00 -4.71
C LEU A 171 -9.82 4.21 -5.75
N SER A 172 -10.42 3.87 -6.89
CA SER A 172 -9.70 3.18 -7.98
C SER A 172 -8.55 4.03 -8.53
N ALA A 173 -8.79 5.31 -8.81
CA ALA A 173 -7.74 6.18 -9.34
C ALA A 173 -6.59 6.40 -8.34
N MET A 174 -6.93 6.66 -7.07
CA MET A 174 -5.91 6.86 -6.03
C MET A 174 -5.13 5.58 -5.74
N ALA A 175 -5.78 4.42 -5.75
CA ALA A 175 -5.12 3.12 -5.62
C ALA A 175 -4.15 2.87 -6.78
N ALA A 176 -4.53 3.22 -8.01
CA ALA A 176 -3.64 3.08 -9.17
C ALA A 176 -2.40 3.98 -9.04
N LEU A 177 -2.58 5.24 -8.62
CA LEU A 177 -1.46 6.16 -8.36
C LEU A 177 -0.54 5.62 -7.26
N ARG A 178 -1.09 5.16 -6.13
CA ARG A 178 -0.32 4.62 -4.99
C ARG A 178 0.39 3.31 -5.31
N THR A 179 -0.13 2.54 -6.26
CA THR A 179 0.48 1.31 -6.77
C THR A 179 1.66 1.58 -7.70
N GLY A 180 1.77 2.81 -8.21
CA GLY A 180 2.95 3.28 -8.92
C GLY A 180 2.75 3.56 -10.41
N SER A 181 1.50 3.62 -10.88
CA SER A 181 1.17 4.07 -12.24
C SER A 181 1.82 5.41 -12.56
N GLY A 182 2.26 5.56 -13.81
CA GLY A 182 2.90 6.77 -14.29
C GLY A 182 1.91 7.89 -14.61
N LEU A 183 0.80 7.54 -15.26
CA LEU A 183 -0.34 8.42 -15.54
C LEU A 183 -1.63 7.68 -15.22
N VAL A 184 -2.56 8.36 -14.54
CA VAL A 184 -3.89 7.83 -14.23
C VAL A 184 -4.93 8.83 -14.71
N TYR A 185 -5.86 8.36 -15.54
CA TYR A 185 -6.96 9.14 -16.09
C TYR A 185 -8.25 8.66 -15.43
N SER A 186 -8.89 9.53 -14.65
CA SER A 186 -10.24 9.28 -14.13
C SER A 186 -11.23 9.79 -15.18
N ILE A 187 -11.87 8.85 -15.88
CA ILE A 187 -12.82 9.11 -16.95
C ILE A 187 -14.21 8.96 -16.36
N ALA A 188 -14.99 10.05 -16.37
CA ALA A 188 -16.26 10.13 -15.63
C ALA A 188 -17.30 11.01 -16.34
N PRO A 189 -18.59 10.91 -15.98
CA PRO A 189 -19.64 11.80 -16.49
C PRO A 189 -19.36 13.26 -16.15
N ARG A 190 -19.66 14.20 -17.06
CA ARG A 190 -19.40 15.65 -16.86
C ARG A 190 -20.04 16.20 -15.58
N GLY A 191 -21.23 15.74 -15.22
CA GLY A 191 -21.94 16.17 -14.00
C GLY A 191 -21.25 15.82 -12.67
N VAL A 192 -20.14 15.06 -12.68
CA VAL A 192 -19.32 14.79 -11.49
C VAL A 192 -17.87 15.27 -11.60
N GLU A 193 -17.52 15.97 -12.68
CA GLU A 193 -16.15 16.44 -12.97
C GLU A 193 -15.60 17.33 -11.85
N ASP A 194 -16.35 18.32 -11.39
CA ASP A 194 -15.92 19.24 -10.33
C ASP A 194 -15.61 18.50 -9.03
N ILE A 195 -16.46 17.54 -8.66
CA ILE A 195 -16.30 16.74 -7.44
C ILE A 195 -15.01 15.91 -7.51
N LEU A 196 -14.74 15.30 -8.67
CA LEU A 196 -13.53 14.52 -8.88
C LEU A 196 -12.30 15.40 -8.94
N SER A 197 -12.36 16.56 -9.61
CA SER A 197 -11.25 17.52 -9.69
C SER A 197 -10.84 18.08 -8.32
N ILE A 198 -11.80 18.20 -7.39
CA ILE A 198 -11.51 18.57 -5.99
C ILE A 198 -10.85 17.42 -5.23
N LYS A 199 -11.29 16.18 -5.47
CA LYS A 199 -10.83 14.99 -4.72
C LYS A 199 -9.51 14.41 -5.23
N LEU A 200 -9.24 14.54 -6.53
CA LEU A 200 -8.12 13.92 -7.24
C LEU A 200 -7.24 15.01 -7.84
N VAL A 201 -6.18 15.38 -7.13
CA VAL A 201 -5.27 16.45 -7.56
C VAL A 201 -4.24 15.94 -8.57
N GLU A 202 -3.76 14.71 -8.40
CA GLU A 202 -2.71 14.13 -9.24
C GLU A 202 -3.24 13.36 -10.46
N ALA A 203 -4.45 12.79 -10.38
CA ALA A 203 -5.06 12.09 -11.51
C ALA A 203 -5.63 13.09 -12.52
N ILE A 204 -5.55 12.74 -13.80
CA ILE A 204 -6.09 13.56 -14.90
C ILE A 204 -7.58 13.28 -15.01
N ILE A 205 -8.42 14.30 -14.81
CA ILE A 205 -9.86 14.16 -14.99
C ILE A 205 -10.19 14.31 -16.48
N LYS A 206 -10.96 13.36 -16.99
CA LYS A 206 -11.53 13.39 -18.35
C LYS A 206 -13.04 13.21 -18.25
N SER A 207 -13.76 14.31 -18.41
CA SER A 207 -15.22 14.27 -18.46
C SER A 207 -15.71 13.78 -19.82
N VAL A 208 -16.81 13.03 -19.83
CA VAL A 208 -17.57 12.70 -21.04
C VAL A 208 -19.01 13.21 -20.94
N GLU A 209 -19.67 13.38 -22.08
CA GLU A 209 -21.07 13.77 -22.17
C GLU A 209 -21.96 12.84 -21.33
N ASP A 210 -22.94 13.40 -20.64
CA ASP A 210 -23.78 12.67 -19.67
C ASP A 210 -25.25 13.09 -19.70
N ASP A 211 -25.65 13.88 -20.70
CA ASP A 211 -27.01 14.41 -20.87
C ASP A 211 -27.52 15.16 -19.62
N GLY A 212 -26.62 15.72 -18.81
CA GLY A 212 -26.94 16.39 -17.55
C GLY A 212 -27.36 15.44 -16.42
N ARG A 213 -27.24 14.13 -16.59
CA ARG A 213 -27.68 13.11 -15.61
C ARG A 213 -26.66 12.83 -14.52
N GLY A 214 -25.38 13.16 -14.73
CA GLY A 214 -24.29 12.73 -13.85
C GLY A 214 -24.00 11.23 -13.92
N HIS A 215 -24.40 10.56 -15.00
CA HIS A 215 -24.20 9.13 -15.24
C HIS A 215 -23.74 8.93 -16.68
N PHE A 216 -22.99 7.86 -16.96
CA PHE A 216 -22.64 7.53 -18.33
C PHE A 216 -23.91 7.22 -19.14
N THR A 217 -23.94 7.68 -20.39
CA THR A 217 -25.01 7.41 -21.35
C THR A 217 -24.40 6.95 -22.67
N MET A 218 -25.22 6.50 -23.62
CA MET A 218 -24.71 6.17 -24.96
C MET A 218 -24.09 7.36 -25.69
N ASN A 219 -24.46 8.60 -25.34
CA ASN A 219 -23.82 9.81 -25.87
C ASN A 219 -22.37 9.99 -25.36
N SER A 220 -22.00 9.32 -24.26
CA SER A 220 -20.61 9.27 -23.78
C SER A 220 -19.69 8.46 -24.72
N TYR A 221 -20.25 7.55 -25.54
CA TYR A 221 -19.49 6.48 -26.20
C TYR A 221 -18.34 6.96 -27.09
N ASN A 222 -18.60 7.90 -28.00
CA ASN A 222 -17.58 8.37 -28.93
C ASN A 222 -16.42 9.06 -28.20
N GLN A 223 -16.72 9.87 -27.18
CA GLN A 223 -15.70 10.52 -26.36
C GLN A 223 -14.92 9.52 -25.51
N LEU A 224 -15.58 8.49 -24.98
CA LEU A 224 -14.91 7.39 -24.29
C LEU A 224 -13.90 6.72 -25.22
N GLY A 225 -14.30 6.31 -26.43
CA GLY A 225 -13.39 5.69 -27.40
C GLY A 225 -12.19 6.58 -27.77
N ASP A 226 -12.41 7.88 -27.92
CA ASP A 226 -11.33 8.84 -28.19
C ASP A 226 -10.33 8.99 -27.05
N ILE A 227 -10.80 8.91 -25.79
CA ILE A 227 -9.93 9.00 -24.62
C ILE A 227 -9.21 7.68 -24.36
N THR A 228 -9.93 6.55 -24.49
CA THR A 228 -9.42 5.24 -24.07
C THR A 228 -8.39 4.65 -25.02
N LYS A 229 -8.39 5.02 -26.32
CA LYS A 229 -7.44 4.50 -27.32
C LYS A 229 -5.96 4.74 -26.99
N ASP A 230 -5.66 5.75 -26.18
CA ASP A 230 -4.28 6.11 -25.80
C ASP A 230 -3.83 5.50 -24.46
N MET A 231 -4.69 4.66 -23.84
CA MET A 231 -4.42 3.99 -22.57
C MET A 231 -3.75 2.63 -22.79
N ASP A 232 -2.92 2.22 -21.83
CA ASP A 232 -2.30 0.89 -21.83
C ASP A 232 -3.22 -0.15 -21.20
N VAL A 233 -4.18 0.27 -20.37
CA VAL A 233 -5.15 -0.59 -19.67
C VAL A 233 -6.34 0.24 -19.22
N LEU A 234 -7.54 -0.37 -19.24
CA LEU A 234 -8.74 0.22 -18.66
C LEU A 234 -9.23 -0.55 -17.44
N ALA A 235 -9.64 0.16 -16.40
CA ALA A 235 -10.53 -0.36 -15.38
C ALA A 235 -11.94 0.18 -15.62
N ILE A 236 -12.95 -0.68 -15.65
CA ILE A 236 -14.32 -0.32 -15.99
C ILE A 236 -15.27 -0.89 -14.94
N GLY A 237 -16.22 -0.07 -14.48
CA GLY A 237 -17.37 -0.56 -13.74
C GLY A 237 -17.59 -0.01 -12.33
N PRO A 238 -16.58 0.34 -11.53
CA PRO A 238 -16.81 0.90 -10.19
C PRO A 238 -17.75 2.11 -10.19
N GLY A 239 -18.98 1.94 -9.67
CA GLY A 239 -19.97 3.00 -9.52
C GLY A 239 -20.51 3.60 -10.82
N ILE A 240 -20.47 2.88 -11.95
CA ILE A 240 -21.10 3.33 -13.20
C ILE A 240 -22.63 3.10 -13.18
N GLY A 241 -23.09 2.15 -12.36
CA GLY A 241 -24.45 1.64 -12.25
C GLY A 241 -24.93 0.84 -13.47
N VAL A 242 -26.17 0.35 -13.43
CA VAL A 242 -26.69 -0.62 -14.40
C VAL A 242 -28.04 -0.17 -14.95
N ASP A 243 -28.17 -0.07 -16.27
CA ASP A 243 -29.40 0.09 -17.06
C ASP A 243 -29.11 -0.27 -18.53
N GLU A 244 -30.12 -0.17 -19.41
CA GLU A 244 -30.01 -0.49 -20.83
C GLU A 244 -28.87 0.28 -21.53
N ASP A 245 -28.79 1.61 -21.33
CA ASP A 245 -27.74 2.46 -21.92
C ASP A 245 -26.33 1.99 -21.48
N ARG A 246 -26.14 1.72 -20.19
CA ARG A 246 -24.84 1.32 -19.64
C ARG A 246 -24.46 -0.11 -19.97
N ILE A 247 -25.44 -1.02 -20.10
CA ILE A 247 -25.21 -2.38 -20.59
C ILE A 247 -24.65 -2.32 -22.01
N GLU A 248 -25.28 -1.55 -22.90
CA GLU A 248 -24.80 -1.39 -24.27
C GLU A 248 -23.43 -0.69 -24.31
N LEU A 249 -23.26 0.38 -23.52
CA LEU A 249 -22.00 1.12 -23.45
C LEU A 249 -20.82 0.23 -23.03
N VAL A 250 -20.98 -0.54 -21.95
CA VAL A 250 -19.95 -1.45 -21.45
C VAL A 250 -19.66 -2.53 -22.49
N ALA A 251 -20.69 -3.13 -23.10
CA ALA A 251 -20.52 -4.15 -24.13
C ALA A 251 -19.69 -3.61 -25.31
N ARG A 252 -20.00 -2.41 -25.82
CA ARG A 252 -19.26 -1.81 -26.93
C ARG A 252 -17.82 -1.46 -26.55
N LEU A 253 -17.59 -0.88 -25.36
CA LEU A 253 -16.23 -0.62 -24.88
C LEU A 253 -15.39 -1.89 -24.76
N LEU A 254 -15.98 -2.98 -24.25
CA LEU A 254 -15.32 -4.29 -24.16
C LEU A 254 -14.97 -4.86 -25.54
N MET A 255 -15.77 -4.59 -26.57
CA MET A 255 -15.50 -5.09 -27.93
C MET A 255 -14.49 -4.22 -28.69
N ASP A 256 -14.58 -2.90 -28.56
CA ASP A 256 -13.82 -1.97 -29.39
C ASP A 256 -12.41 -1.66 -28.85
N TYR A 257 -12.19 -1.76 -27.53
CA TYR A 257 -10.87 -1.53 -26.95
C TYR A 257 -10.02 -2.81 -26.98
N GLU A 258 -8.93 -2.84 -27.77
CA GLU A 258 -8.12 -4.05 -27.94
C GLU A 258 -7.12 -4.33 -26.80
N GLY A 259 -6.81 -3.33 -25.96
CA GLY A 259 -5.88 -3.49 -24.84
C GLY A 259 -6.47 -4.23 -23.63
N PRO A 260 -5.69 -4.52 -22.58
CA PRO A 260 -6.18 -5.18 -21.36
C PRO A 260 -7.27 -4.42 -20.61
N ILE A 261 -8.25 -5.14 -20.06
CA ILE A 261 -9.34 -4.58 -19.24
C ILE A 261 -9.41 -5.27 -17.88
N VAL A 262 -9.61 -4.49 -16.82
CA VAL A 262 -10.10 -4.92 -15.51
C VAL A 262 -11.57 -4.51 -15.38
N LEU A 263 -12.48 -5.48 -15.35
CA LEU A 263 -13.92 -5.27 -15.24
C LEU A 263 -14.39 -5.64 -13.84
N ASP A 264 -14.97 -4.68 -13.12
CA ASP A 264 -15.42 -4.85 -11.73
C ASP A 264 -16.84 -4.32 -11.52
N ALA A 265 -17.45 -4.67 -10.39
CA ALA A 265 -18.68 -4.07 -9.89
C ALA A 265 -19.80 -3.99 -10.95
N ASP A 266 -20.29 -2.78 -11.24
CA ASP A 266 -21.38 -2.58 -12.20
C ASP A 266 -21.00 -2.94 -13.64
N GLY A 267 -19.71 -2.97 -13.97
CA GLY A 267 -19.23 -3.49 -15.24
C GLY A 267 -19.52 -4.99 -15.39
N ILE A 268 -19.31 -5.76 -14.31
CA ILE A 268 -19.66 -7.19 -14.26
C ILE A 268 -21.18 -7.36 -14.28
N ASN A 269 -21.92 -6.51 -13.55
CA ASN A 269 -23.38 -6.58 -13.57
C ASN A 269 -23.96 -6.27 -14.95
N CYS A 270 -23.44 -5.26 -15.66
CA CYS A 270 -23.80 -4.97 -17.04
C CYS A 270 -23.52 -6.18 -17.95
N LEU A 271 -22.36 -6.82 -17.78
CA LEU A 271 -22.02 -8.03 -18.53
C LEU A 271 -22.97 -9.20 -18.22
N SER A 272 -23.40 -9.36 -16.97
CA SER A 272 -24.34 -10.41 -16.54
C SER A 272 -25.74 -10.26 -17.13
N MET A 273 -26.17 -9.01 -17.39
CA MET A 273 -27.45 -8.72 -18.05
C MET A 273 -27.36 -8.72 -19.59
N GLY A 274 -26.14 -8.71 -20.13
CA GLY A 274 -25.86 -8.79 -21.56
C GLY A 274 -25.59 -10.21 -22.05
N ASN A 275 -25.07 -10.34 -23.27
CA ASN A 275 -24.66 -11.62 -23.83
C ASN A 275 -23.17 -11.87 -23.54
N ILE A 276 -22.88 -12.46 -22.38
CA ILE A 276 -21.52 -12.75 -21.92
C ILE A 276 -20.71 -13.57 -22.94
N SER A 277 -21.34 -14.58 -23.55
CA SER A 277 -20.65 -15.50 -24.46
C SER A 277 -20.20 -14.79 -25.73
N SER A 278 -21.04 -13.90 -26.28
CA SER A 278 -20.65 -13.14 -27.47
C SER A 278 -19.59 -12.07 -27.15
N ILE A 279 -19.70 -11.40 -26.01
CA ILE A 279 -18.79 -10.30 -25.64
C ILE A 279 -17.42 -10.86 -25.26
N LEU A 280 -17.33 -11.71 -24.24
CA LEU A 280 -16.05 -12.24 -23.77
C LEU A 280 -15.44 -13.22 -24.79
N GLY A 281 -16.25 -14.07 -25.42
CA GLY A 281 -15.76 -15.05 -26.39
C GLY A 281 -15.21 -14.45 -27.68
N SER A 282 -15.58 -13.21 -28.03
CA SER A 282 -15.10 -12.53 -29.25
C SER A 282 -14.00 -11.50 -28.98
N ARG A 283 -13.72 -11.20 -27.70
CA ARG A 283 -12.76 -10.17 -27.32
C ARG A 283 -11.33 -10.66 -27.54
N ARG A 284 -10.50 -9.81 -28.14
CA ARG A 284 -9.09 -10.11 -28.45
C ARG A 284 -8.13 -9.75 -27.32
N GLY A 285 -8.43 -8.69 -26.57
CA GLY A 285 -7.61 -8.22 -25.45
C GLY A 285 -7.86 -9.01 -24.17
N ASP A 286 -6.84 -9.10 -23.32
CA ASP A 286 -6.96 -9.74 -22.02
C ASP A 286 -8.06 -9.07 -21.17
N THR A 287 -8.78 -9.90 -20.41
CA THR A 287 -9.86 -9.44 -19.54
C THR A 287 -9.70 -10.06 -18.17
N ILE A 288 -9.59 -9.21 -17.15
CA ILE A 288 -9.66 -9.60 -15.76
C ILE A 288 -11.04 -9.22 -15.24
N ILE A 289 -11.77 -10.16 -14.68
CA ILE A 289 -13.03 -9.89 -13.97
C ILE A 289 -12.83 -10.13 -12.48
N THR A 290 -13.35 -9.25 -11.63
CA THR A 290 -13.12 -9.28 -10.18
C THR A 290 -14.39 -9.52 -9.36
N PRO A 291 -15.20 -10.56 -9.63
CA PRO A 291 -16.48 -10.73 -8.97
C PRO A 291 -16.33 -11.11 -7.49
N HIS A 292 -17.21 -10.59 -6.64
CA HIS A 292 -17.54 -11.27 -5.38
C HIS A 292 -18.57 -12.40 -5.66
N LEU A 293 -18.83 -13.29 -4.69
CA LEU A 293 -19.72 -14.44 -4.90
C LEU A 293 -21.13 -14.08 -5.41
N GLY A 294 -21.73 -13.00 -4.90
CA GLY A 294 -23.00 -12.48 -5.43
C GLY A 294 -22.95 -11.96 -6.88
N GLU A 295 -21.86 -11.33 -7.32
CA GLU A 295 -21.67 -10.94 -8.73
C GLU A 295 -21.48 -12.17 -9.60
N LEU A 296 -20.70 -13.15 -9.13
CA LEU A 296 -20.49 -14.41 -9.82
C LEU A 296 -21.81 -15.21 -9.96
N SER A 297 -22.62 -15.24 -8.91
CA SER A 297 -23.95 -15.86 -8.91
C SER A 297 -24.87 -15.25 -9.98
N ARG A 298 -24.91 -13.92 -10.09
CA ARG A 298 -25.65 -13.23 -11.16
C ARG A 298 -25.07 -13.51 -12.54
N LEU A 299 -23.74 -13.51 -12.66
CA LEU A 299 -23.04 -13.73 -13.93
C LEU A 299 -23.28 -15.12 -14.51
N LEU A 300 -23.42 -16.13 -13.66
CA LEU A 300 -23.58 -17.53 -14.06
C LEU A 300 -25.03 -18.03 -14.01
N ASP A 301 -25.94 -17.24 -13.45
CA ASP A 301 -27.31 -17.67 -13.10
C ASP A 301 -27.29 -18.95 -12.24
N MET A 302 -26.48 -18.92 -11.17
CA MET A 302 -26.27 -20.05 -10.26
C MET A 302 -26.40 -19.61 -8.81
N GLU A 303 -26.93 -20.49 -7.97
CA GLU A 303 -27.00 -20.27 -6.52
C GLU A 303 -25.60 -20.25 -5.88
N ILE A 304 -25.38 -19.33 -4.93
CA ILE A 304 -24.09 -19.18 -4.23
C ILE A 304 -23.68 -20.49 -3.53
N ALA A 305 -24.65 -21.26 -3.03
CA ALA A 305 -24.39 -22.53 -2.35
C ALA A 305 -23.76 -23.56 -3.29
N ASP A 306 -24.20 -23.62 -4.55
CA ASP A 306 -23.66 -24.54 -5.55
C ASP A 306 -22.29 -24.06 -6.06
N ILE A 307 -22.14 -22.76 -6.29
CA ILE A 307 -20.84 -22.14 -6.64
C ILE A 307 -19.75 -22.46 -5.62
N LYS A 308 -20.08 -22.44 -4.32
CA LYS A 308 -19.10 -22.69 -3.25
C LYS A 308 -18.61 -24.13 -3.16
N ARG A 309 -19.39 -25.12 -3.64
CA ARG A 309 -19.02 -26.54 -3.51
C ARG A 309 -17.72 -26.86 -4.25
N ASP A 310 -17.59 -26.35 -5.47
CA ASP A 310 -16.46 -26.62 -6.37
C ASP A 310 -15.85 -25.33 -6.94
N LEU A 311 -15.78 -24.27 -6.11
CA LEU A 311 -15.39 -22.92 -6.54
C LEU A 311 -14.10 -22.86 -7.36
N ALA A 312 -13.08 -23.63 -6.94
CA ALA A 312 -11.79 -23.67 -7.61
C ALA A 312 -11.86 -24.31 -9.00
N GLU A 313 -12.69 -25.33 -9.19
CA GLU A 313 -12.81 -26.02 -10.48
C GLU A 313 -13.74 -25.24 -11.42
N LEU A 314 -14.90 -24.81 -10.91
CA LEU A 314 -15.83 -23.96 -11.64
C LEU A 314 -15.15 -22.68 -12.17
N SER A 315 -14.33 -22.04 -11.34
CA SER A 315 -13.60 -20.84 -11.75
C SER A 315 -12.55 -21.07 -12.83
N LYS A 316 -11.92 -22.25 -12.88
CA LYS A 316 -11.04 -22.64 -14.00
C LYS A 316 -11.83 -22.87 -15.27
N GLU A 317 -12.92 -23.65 -15.19
CA GLU A 317 -13.78 -23.96 -16.34
C GLU A 317 -14.31 -22.68 -17.00
N ILE A 318 -14.77 -21.71 -16.21
CA ILE A 318 -15.27 -20.44 -16.73
C ILE A 318 -14.15 -19.61 -17.33
N SER A 319 -12.99 -19.56 -16.67
CA SER A 319 -11.82 -18.83 -17.16
C SER A 319 -11.34 -19.38 -18.50
N GLN A 320 -11.35 -20.71 -18.66
CA GLN A 320 -11.04 -21.40 -19.91
C GLN A 320 -12.11 -21.13 -20.98
N LYS A 321 -13.40 -21.28 -20.63
CA LYS A 321 -14.52 -21.11 -21.55
C LYS A 321 -14.56 -19.73 -22.19
N TYR A 322 -14.29 -18.67 -21.39
CA TYR A 322 -14.37 -17.29 -21.86
C TYR A 322 -13.01 -16.63 -22.07
N ASN A 323 -11.91 -17.38 -21.92
CA ASN A 323 -10.54 -16.85 -21.97
C ASN A 323 -10.33 -15.59 -21.11
N VAL A 324 -10.78 -15.66 -19.85
CA VAL A 324 -10.66 -14.55 -18.88
C VAL A 324 -9.78 -14.93 -17.70
N ILE A 325 -9.27 -13.92 -17.01
CA ILE A 325 -8.69 -14.08 -15.68
C ILE A 325 -9.76 -13.72 -14.66
N MET A 326 -10.08 -14.64 -13.76
CA MET A 326 -11.11 -14.41 -12.75
C MET A 326 -10.48 -14.21 -11.38
N VAL A 327 -10.86 -13.14 -10.69
CA VAL A 327 -10.45 -12.82 -9.31
C VAL A 327 -11.69 -12.88 -8.43
N ILE A 328 -11.91 -14.02 -7.79
CA ILE A 328 -13.09 -14.25 -6.94
C ILE A 328 -12.81 -13.72 -5.54
N LYS A 329 -13.36 -12.54 -5.24
CA LYS A 329 -13.12 -11.81 -3.99
C LYS A 329 -13.70 -12.56 -2.78
N GLY A 330 -12.91 -12.66 -1.72
CA GLY A 330 -13.29 -13.26 -0.44
C GLY A 330 -12.10 -13.40 0.51
N ALA A 331 -12.32 -13.95 1.72
CA ALA A 331 -11.25 -14.15 2.71
C ALA A 331 -10.08 -15.01 2.20
N ASN A 332 -10.37 -15.95 1.29
CA ASN A 332 -9.38 -16.66 0.48
C ASN A 332 -9.66 -16.34 -0.97
N THR A 333 -9.11 -15.24 -1.47
CA THR A 333 -9.37 -14.80 -2.84
C THR A 333 -8.72 -15.77 -3.83
N ILE A 334 -9.50 -16.25 -4.80
CA ILE A 334 -9.03 -17.19 -5.84
C ILE A 334 -8.77 -16.41 -7.13
N VAL A 335 -7.63 -16.66 -7.76
CA VAL A 335 -7.29 -16.13 -9.07
C VAL A 335 -7.07 -17.28 -10.06
N THR A 336 -7.86 -17.34 -11.13
CA THR A 336 -7.74 -18.33 -12.20
C THR A 336 -7.56 -17.68 -13.56
N SER A 337 -6.99 -18.41 -14.52
CA SER A 337 -6.78 -17.95 -15.90
C SER A 337 -7.21 -19.00 -16.92
N GLY A 338 -7.44 -18.55 -18.16
CA GLY A 338 -7.83 -19.41 -19.28
C GLY A 338 -6.80 -20.49 -19.67
N ASP A 339 -5.54 -20.36 -19.22
CA ASP A 339 -4.50 -21.38 -19.39
C ASP A 339 -4.47 -22.43 -18.25
N GLY A 340 -5.41 -22.36 -17.30
CA GLY A 340 -5.58 -23.34 -16.23
C GLY A 340 -4.77 -23.06 -14.96
N ARG A 341 -4.04 -21.95 -14.86
CA ARG A 341 -3.36 -21.57 -13.60
C ARG A 341 -4.38 -21.19 -12.53
N LEU A 342 -4.02 -21.46 -11.28
CA LEU A 342 -4.81 -21.13 -10.10
C LEU A 342 -3.88 -20.63 -8.99
N TYR A 343 -4.26 -19.53 -8.34
CA TYR A 343 -3.61 -18.97 -7.18
C TYR A 343 -4.65 -18.68 -6.09
N THR A 344 -4.28 -18.89 -4.83
CA THR A 344 -5.12 -18.58 -3.66
C THR A 344 -4.38 -17.60 -2.77
N ASN A 345 -4.94 -16.42 -2.57
CA ASN A 345 -4.42 -15.42 -1.64
C ASN A 345 -5.04 -15.61 -0.24
N SER A 346 -4.18 -15.70 0.76
CA SER A 346 -4.56 -15.79 2.18
C SER A 346 -4.28 -14.52 2.99
N THR A 347 -3.77 -13.45 2.35
CA THR A 347 -3.55 -12.16 3.02
C THR A 347 -4.85 -11.37 3.15
N GLY A 348 -4.91 -10.48 4.15
CA GLY A 348 -6.09 -9.67 4.44
C GLY A 348 -6.80 -10.10 5.71
N ASN A 349 -7.81 -9.32 6.09
CA ASN A 349 -8.52 -9.47 7.36
C ASN A 349 -9.98 -8.98 7.26
N PRO A 350 -10.84 -9.30 8.24
CA PRO A 350 -12.24 -8.92 8.23
C PRO A 350 -12.52 -7.41 8.10
N GLY A 351 -11.61 -6.53 8.54
CA GLY A 351 -11.79 -5.08 8.42
C GLY A 351 -11.81 -4.58 6.97
N MET A 352 -11.37 -5.40 6.01
CA MET A 352 -11.47 -5.11 4.59
C MET A 352 -12.88 -5.30 4.01
N ALA A 353 -13.82 -5.88 4.79
CA ALA A 353 -15.23 -5.98 4.45
C ALA A 353 -15.95 -4.63 4.63
N THR A 354 -15.44 -3.62 3.95
CA THR A 354 -15.89 -2.22 3.99
C THR A 354 -16.12 -1.71 2.56
N ALA A 355 -16.96 -0.69 2.41
CA ALA A 355 -17.27 -0.13 1.09
C ALA A 355 -16.00 0.40 0.41
N GLY A 356 -15.86 0.07 -0.88
CA GLY A 356 -14.78 0.55 -1.73
C GLY A 356 -13.47 -0.23 -1.67
N SER A 357 -13.35 -1.29 -0.86
CA SER A 357 -12.16 -2.16 -0.91
C SER A 357 -11.99 -2.85 -2.27
N GLY A 358 -13.10 -3.23 -2.92
CA GLY A 358 -13.10 -3.72 -4.31
C GLY A 358 -12.56 -2.68 -5.31
N ASP A 359 -13.02 -1.42 -5.20
CA ASP A 359 -12.59 -0.33 -6.06
C ASP A 359 -11.06 -0.10 -5.97
N VAL A 360 -10.52 -0.23 -4.74
CA VAL A 360 -9.07 -0.18 -4.49
C VAL A 360 -8.35 -1.31 -5.21
N LEU A 361 -8.79 -2.56 -5.04
CA LEU A 361 -8.22 -3.72 -5.71
C LEU A 361 -8.21 -3.55 -7.23
N THR A 362 -9.31 -3.08 -7.81
CA THR A 362 -9.45 -2.81 -9.25
C THR A 362 -8.42 -1.81 -9.74
N GLY A 363 -8.22 -0.71 -9.01
CA GLY A 363 -7.17 0.27 -9.32
C GLY A 363 -5.74 -0.30 -9.22
N MET A 364 -5.49 -1.14 -8.22
CA MET A 364 -4.18 -1.79 -8.03
C MET A 364 -3.84 -2.75 -9.18
N ILE A 365 -4.79 -3.61 -9.57
CA ILE A 365 -4.60 -4.57 -10.68
C ILE A 365 -4.35 -3.81 -11.99
N ALA A 366 -5.18 -2.81 -12.30
CA ALA A 366 -5.00 -2.00 -13.50
C ALA A 366 -3.64 -1.28 -13.49
N SER A 367 -3.17 -0.81 -12.33
CA SER A 367 -1.84 -0.20 -12.22
C SER A 367 -0.70 -1.16 -12.55
N PHE A 368 -0.74 -2.40 -12.05
CA PHE A 368 0.30 -3.38 -12.34
C PHE A 368 0.34 -3.75 -13.83
N ILE A 369 -0.83 -3.89 -14.46
CA ILE A 369 -0.92 -4.12 -15.92
C ILE A 369 -0.32 -2.93 -16.68
N GLY A 370 -0.69 -1.70 -16.33
CA GLY A 370 -0.16 -0.50 -16.97
C GLY A 370 1.35 -0.36 -16.81
N GLN A 371 1.91 -0.86 -15.71
CA GLN A 371 3.36 -0.93 -15.49
C GLN A 371 4.07 -2.01 -16.35
N GLY A 372 3.33 -2.75 -17.18
CA GLY A 372 3.86 -3.77 -18.09
C GLY A 372 3.93 -5.18 -17.48
N ILE A 373 3.33 -5.39 -16.32
CA ILE A 373 3.23 -6.74 -15.71
C ILE A 373 2.13 -7.51 -16.44
N ALA A 374 2.38 -8.77 -16.77
CA ALA A 374 1.39 -9.61 -17.44
C ALA A 374 0.07 -9.69 -16.64
N PRO A 375 -1.11 -9.81 -17.30
CA PRO A 375 -2.40 -9.66 -16.61
C PRO A 375 -2.64 -10.64 -15.46
N TYR A 376 -2.27 -11.92 -15.61
CA TYR A 376 -2.44 -12.90 -14.53
C TYR A 376 -1.55 -12.58 -13.33
N GLU A 377 -0.28 -12.27 -13.59
CA GLU A 377 0.71 -11.85 -12.60
C GLU A 377 0.28 -10.56 -11.89
N SER A 378 -0.33 -9.62 -12.63
CA SER A 378 -0.92 -8.40 -12.08
C SER A 378 -2.11 -8.66 -11.16
N ALA A 379 -2.97 -9.64 -11.49
CA ALA A 379 -4.07 -10.05 -10.63
C ALA A 379 -3.58 -10.65 -9.31
N ILE A 380 -2.64 -11.61 -9.37
CA ILE A 380 -2.12 -12.27 -8.15
C ILE A 380 -1.32 -11.29 -7.28
N LEU A 381 -0.53 -10.41 -7.89
CA LEU A 381 0.21 -9.37 -7.17
C LEU A 381 -0.75 -8.33 -6.56
N GLY A 382 -1.80 -7.95 -7.31
CA GLY A 382 -2.86 -7.05 -6.87
C GLY A 382 -3.56 -7.55 -5.61
N VAL A 383 -4.08 -8.79 -5.64
CA VAL A 383 -4.79 -9.36 -4.47
C VAL A 383 -3.89 -9.53 -3.25
N TYR A 384 -2.63 -9.93 -3.46
CA TYR A 384 -1.66 -10.08 -2.37
C TYR A 384 -1.31 -8.72 -1.74
N CYS A 385 -0.95 -7.72 -2.55
CA CYS A 385 -0.60 -6.39 -2.03
C CYS A 385 -1.80 -5.68 -1.41
N HIS A 386 -3.02 -5.92 -1.92
CA HIS A 386 -4.26 -5.41 -1.37
C HIS A 386 -4.55 -6.00 0.02
N GLY A 387 -4.49 -7.34 0.15
CA GLY A 387 -4.65 -8.03 1.44
C GLY A 387 -3.59 -7.60 2.45
N LEU A 388 -2.32 -7.53 2.03
CA LEU A 388 -1.23 -7.06 2.87
C LEU A 388 -1.43 -5.60 3.30
N ALA A 389 -1.88 -4.71 2.42
CA ALA A 389 -2.20 -3.32 2.78
C ALA A 389 -3.34 -3.26 3.81
N GLY A 390 -4.36 -4.12 3.69
CA GLY A 390 -5.41 -4.28 4.69
C GLY A 390 -4.88 -4.76 6.05
N ASP A 391 -3.94 -5.71 6.07
CA ASP A 391 -3.32 -6.19 7.31
C ASP A 391 -2.53 -5.09 8.02
N LEU A 392 -1.83 -4.26 7.25
CA LEU A 392 -1.11 -3.09 7.77
C LEU A 392 -2.08 -2.05 8.34
N ALA A 393 -3.18 -1.78 7.64
CA ALA A 393 -4.21 -0.88 8.13
C ALA A 393 -4.84 -1.37 9.45
N ARG A 394 -5.06 -2.68 9.59
CA ARG A 394 -5.58 -3.29 10.83
C ARG A 394 -4.65 -3.07 12.02
N GLU A 395 -3.34 -3.05 11.82
CA GLU A 395 -2.37 -2.81 12.91
C GLU A 395 -2.54 -1.42 13.55
N ASP A 396 -2.97 -0.41 12.79
CA ASP A 396 -3.23 0.95 13.28
C ASP A 396 -4.69 1.18 13.70
N LYS A 397 -5.65 0.70 12.90
CA LYS A 397 -7.08 1.02 13.06
C LYS A 397 -7.90 -0.05 13.79
N GLY A 398 -7.34 -1.24 13.99
CA GLY A 398 -8.13 -2.44 14.28
C GLY A 398 -9.05 -2.82 13.11
N GLU A 399 -9.88 -3.86 13.26
CA GLU A 399 -10.73 -4.34 12.16
C GLU A 399 -12.01 -3.51 11.98
N TYR A 400 -12.62 -3.04 13.07
CA TYR A 400 -13.92 -2.34 13.03
C TYR A 400 -13.85 -0.94 12.42
N GLY A 401 -12.72 -0.23 12.60
CA GLY A 401 -12.56 1.16 12.19
C GLY A 401 -12.09 1.34 10.75
N MET A 402 -11.80 0.25 10.04
CA MET A 402 -11.21 0.30 8.70
C MET A 402 -12.19 0.74 7.63
N ILE A 403 -11.71 1.61 6.75
CA ILE A 403 -12.38 2.03 5.51
C ILE A 403 -11.46 1.84 4.31
N GLY A 404 -12.03 1.89 3.10
CA GLY A 404 -11.25 1.69 1.86
C GLY A 404 -10.04 2.62 1.72
N ARG A 405 -10.09 3.84 2.28
CA ARG A 405 -8.96 4.77 2.26
C ARG A 405 -7.78 4.32 3.13
N ASP A 406 -8.01 3.64 4.25
CA ASP A 406 -6.93 3.11 5.07
C ASP A 406 -6.13 2.05 4.29
N ILE A 407 -6.80 1.28 3.43
CA ILE A 407 -6.15 0.33 2.52
C ILE A 407 -5.30 1.11 1.50
N VAL A 408 -5.85 2.14 0.86
CA VAL A 408 -5.13 3.02 -0.10
C VAL A 408 -3.86 3.62 0.51
N GLU A 409 -3.96 4.12 1.74
CA GLU A 409 -2.84 4.72 2.47
C GLU A 409 -1.73 3.70 2.78
N ASN A 410 -2.09 2.41 2.86
CA ASN A 410 -1.16 1.33 3.16
C ASN A 410 -0.56 0.61 1.92
N ILE A 411 -1.06 0.89 0.71
CA ILE A 411 -0.50 0.33 -0.56
C ILE A 411 1.01 0.55 -0.69
N PRO A 412 1.57 1.76 -0.47
CA PRO A 412 3.02 1.95 -0.66
C PRO A 412 3.86 1.13 0.31
N TYR A 413 3.34 0.84 1.50
CA TYR A 413 4.04 0.04 2.50
C TYR A 413 3.99 -1.45 2.15
N SER A 414 2.86 -1.96 1.65
CA SER A 414 2.79 -3.35 1.17
C SER A 414 3.80 -3.58 0.03
N ILE A 415 3.84 -2.69 -0.96
CA ILE A 415 4.82 -2.75 -2.07
C ILE A 415 6.27 -2.63 -1.58
N LYS A 416 6.54 -1.76 -0.60
CA LYS A 416 7.88 -1.59 -0.01
C LYS A 416 8.37 -2.87 0.68
N ILE A 417 7.48 -3.64 1.32
CA ILE A 417 7.82 -4.94 1.92
C ILE A 417 8.27 -5.90 0.84
N LEU A 418 7.55 -5.99 -0.29
CA LEU A 418 7.93 -6.88 -1.39
C LEU A 418 9.34 -6.60 -1.92
N LYS A 419 9.74 -5.34 -2.05
CA LYS A 419 11.08 -4.96 -2.54
C LYS A 419 12.23 -5.26 -1.59
N ARG A 420 11.98 -5.38 -0.28
CA ARG A 420 13.04 -5.60 0.72
C ARG A 420 13.37 -7.09 0.92
N SER A 421 12.53 -7.98 0.41
CA SER A 421 12.67 -9.44 0.52
C SER A 421 13.18 -10.10 -0.77
N ILE A 422 13.59 -9.30 -1.74
CA ILE A 422 14.36 -9.66 -2.95
C ILE A 422 15.78 -9.17 -2.72
#